data_AF-L8IH93-F1
#
_entry.id   AF-L8IH93-F1
#
_cell.length_a   1.000
_cell.length_b   1.000
_cell.length_c   1.000
_cell.angle_alpha   90.00
_cell.angle_beta   90.00
_cell.angle_gamma   90.00
#
_symmetry.space_group_name_H-M   'P 1'
#
loop_
_entity.id
_entity.type
_entity.pdbx_description
1 polymer ?
#
loop_
_entity_poly.entity_id
_entity_poly.type
_entity_poly.pdbx_seq_one_letter_code
_entity_poly.pdbx_strand_id
1 'polypeptide(L)'
;AFFYLRKASSLLGQPSAFSFFKKHKVKICQFEEATFCHLQSEVCFNMGQITLAKKLARRALHLLKRNFPWTWLGVIFQTFLEKCWYSCSLSQPRNNPSENKKKLAVLQQQMHCLSLLRQLYSLEATASSRRFACLATLMQKNSVKELPGEAQVVSTYVALSQFSQNVGDKEKWLYHEQLAIQKSSLCWFSREGLLATAQLMQALAYTKLCLGHLDFSIKLGLICVSTCWRVNGCSFPRVMMSLARPASILLA
;
A
#
# COMPACT_ATOMS: atom_id res chain seq x y z
N ALA A 1 4.20 17.95 14.63
CA ALA A 1 4.72 16.65 14.16
C ALA A 1 6.02 16.78 13.33
N PHE A 2 6.04 17.53 12.23
CA PHE A 2 7.26 17.75 11.41
C PHE A 2 8.45 18.27 12.20
N PHE A 3 8.22 19.24 13.09
CA PHE A 3 9.28 19.84 13.89
C PHE A 3 9.96 18.83 14.81
N TYR A 4 9.21 17.84 15.33
CA TYR A 4 9.76 16.77 16.15
C TYR A 4 10.56 15.76 15.31
N LEU A 5 10.09 15.41 14.10
CA LEU A 5 10.83 14.54 13.17
C LEU A 5 12.06 15.22 12.57
N ARG A 6 11.97 16.53 12.28
CA ARG A 6 13.09 17.37 11.81
C ARG A 6 14.13 17.56 12.92
N LYS A 7 13.69 17.72 14.17
CA LYS A 7 14.58 17.74 15.34
C LYS A 7 15.24 16.38 15.54
N ALA A 8 14.52 15.26 15.38
CA ALA A 8 15.13 13.92 15.45
C ALA A 8 16.14 13.65 14.32
N SER A 9 15.91 14.18 13.12
CA SER A 9 16.82 14.03 11.97
C SER A 9 18.01 15.01 12.00
N SER A 10 17.86 16.22 12.55
CA SER A 10 18.99 17.13 12.80
C SER A 10 19.95 16.59 13.86
N LEU A 11 19.44 15.80 14.81
CA LEU A 11 20.26 15.07 15.79
C LEU A 11 21.03 13.89 15.17
N LEU A 12 20.62 13.41 13.99
CA LEU A 12 21.31 12.34 13.26
C LEU A 12 22.37 12.87 12.28
N GLY A 13 22.38 14.18 12.01
CA GLY A 13 23.11 14.80 10.90
C GLY A 13 24.36 15.62 11.26
N GLN A 14 24.74 15.76 12.53
CA GLN A 14 25.99 16.41 12.92
C GLN A 14 27.00 15.40 13.52
N PRO A 15 28.20 15.25 12.94
CA PRO A 15 29.32 14.66 13.66
C PRO A 15 29.81 15.69 14.69
N SER A 16 29.96 15.27 15.95
CA SER A 16 30.70 15.96 17.04
C SER A 16 29.99 16.94 18.02
N ALA A 17 28.72 16.74 18.39
CA ALA A 17 28.17 17.46 19.56
C ALA A 17 27.14 16.68 20.41
N PHE A 18 27.39 15.39 20.65
CA PHE A 18 26.62 14.59 21.62
C PHE A 18 27.52 14.00 22.70
N SER A 19 27.73 14.75 23.78
CA SER A 19 28.35 14.27 25.01
C SER A 19 27.34 14.17 26.17
N PHE A 20 26.06 13.93 25.89
CA PHE A 20 25.04 13.79 26.95
C PHE A 20 24.09 12.59 26.82
N PHE A 21 24.47 11.56 26.08
CA PHE A 21 23.97 10.21 26.34
C PHE A 21 25.17 9.33 26.64
N LYS A 22 25.32 9.00 27.92
CA LYS A 22 26.09 7.83 28.37
C LYS A 22 25.72 6.68 27.43
N LYS A 23 26.70 6.18 26.69
CA LYS A 23 26.60 5.09 25.71
C LYS A 23 25.62 4.01 26.18
N HIS A 24 24.40 4.03 25.65
CA HIS A 24 23.64 2.81 25.41
C HIS A 24 23.52 2.72 23.90
N LYS A 25 24.36 1.87 23.32
CA LYS A 25 24.41 1.56 21.90
C LYS A 25 23.17 0.71 21.56
N VAL A 26 21.99 1.33 21.56
CA VAL A 26 20.75 0.67 21.16
C VAL A 26 20.87 0.42 19.66
N LYS A 27 21.16 -0.83 19.29
CA LYS A 27 21.09 -1.27 17.89
C LYS A 27 19.62 -1.20 17.47
N ILE A 28 19.19 -0.06 16.92
CA ILE A 28 17.88 0.07 16.28
C ILE A 28 17.81 -1.05 15.24
N CYS A 29 16.76 -1.88 15.32
CA CYS A 29 16.62 -3.00 14.38
C CYS A 29 16.37 -2.43 12.98
N GLN A 30 16.93 -3.07 11.93
CA GLN A 30 16.75 -2.62 10.53
C GLN A 30 15.27 -2.42 10.15
N PHE A 31 14.37 -3.20 10.76
CA PHE A 31 12.92 -3.09 10.59
C PHE A 31 12.34 -1.78 11.18
N GLU A 32 12.83 -1.33 12.33
CA GLU A 32 12.39 -0.07 12.96
C GLU A 32 12.86 1.13 12.15
N GLU A 33 14.11 1.10 11.65
CA GLU A 33 14.63 2.13 10.75
C GLU A 33 13.81 2.20 9.45
N ALA A 34 13.46 1.04 8.88
CA ALA A 34 12.60 0.98 7.70
C ALA A 34 11.20 1.57 7.97
N THR A 35 10.62 1.26 9.12
CA THR A 35 9.31 1.79 9.54
C THR A 35 9.36 3.30 9.73
N PHE A 36 10.43 3.81 10.34
CA PHE A 36 10.64 5.25 10.51
C PHE A 36 10.80 5.96 9.16
N CYS A 37 11.60 5.41 8.24
CA CYS A 37 11.76 5.95 6.88
C CYS A 37 10.44 5.97 6.11
N HIS A 38 9.60 4.95 6.27
CA HIS A 38 8.26 4.91 5.67
C HIS A 38 7.35 6.01 6.22
N LEU A 39 7.26 6.16 7.55
CA LEU A 39 6.47 7.22 8.19
C LEU A 39 6.96 8.62 7.78
N GLN A 40 8.27 8.81 7.69
CA GLN A 40 8.84 10.08 7.22
C GLN A 40 8.45 10.34 5.75
N SER A 41 8.42 9.30 4.92
CA SER A 41 7.93 9.42 3.53
C SER A 41 6.48 9.85 3.46
N GLU A 42 5.59 9.30 4.30
CA GLU A 42 4.18 9.71 4.37
C GLU A 42 4.03 11.16 4.81
N VAL A 43 4.81 11.60 5.80
CA VAL A 43 4.81 12.99 6.26
C VAL A 43 5.30 13.93 5.16
N CYS A 44 6.39 13.60 4.48
CA CYS A 44 6.88 14.37 3.33
C CYS A 44 5.88 14.40 2.18
N PHE A 45 5.18 13.29 1.94
CA PHE A 45 4.12 13.22 0.94
C PHE A 45 2.98 14.18 1.27
N ASN A 46 2.48 14.16 2.51
CA ASN A 46 1.44 15.07 2.98
C ASN A 46 1.87 16.56 2.98
N MET A 47 3.17 16.83 2.98
CA MET A 47 3.73 18.19 2.86
C MET A 47 4.02 18.61 1.41
N GLY A 48 3.69 17.77 0.42
CA GLY A 48 3.97 18.05 -0.99
C GLY A 48 5.44 17.86 -1.39
N GLN A 49 6.30 17.33 -0.52
CA GLN A 49 7.71 17.05 -0.83
C GLN A 49 7.88 15.69 -1.54
N ILE A 50 7.33 15.59 -2.75
CA ILE A 50 7.21 14.33 -3.51
C ILE A 50 8.56 13.66 -3.79
N THR A 51 9.59 14.43 -4.17
CA THR A 51 10.92 13.89 -4.49
C THR A 51 11.62 13.29 -3.26
N LEU A 52 11.49 13.92 -2.10
CA LEU A 52 12.02 13.43 -0.84
C LEU A 52 11.25 12.20 -0.37
N ALA A 53 9.91 12.24 -0.46
CA ALA A 53 9.05 11.11 -0.13
C ALA A 53 9.46 9.85 -0.92
N LYS A 54 9.72 9.98 -2.23
CA LYS A 54 10.19 8.87 -3.09
C LYS A 54 11.53 8.29 -2.62
N LYS A 55 12.49 9.14 -2.29
CA LYS A 55 13.81 8.70 -1.80
C LYS A 55 13.69 7.92 -0.49
N LEU A 56 12.87 8.41 0.43
CA LEU A 56 12.64 7.78 1.74
C LEU A 56 11.90 6.44 1.61
N ALA A 57 10.86 6.36 0.77
CA ALA A 57 10.13 5.12 0.55
C ALA A 57 11.00 4.05 -0.12
N ARG A 58 11.88 4.43 -1.07
CA ARG A 58 12.88 3.53 -1.65
C ARG A 58 13.89 3.05 -0.62
N ARG A 59 14.37 3.94 0.25
CA ARG A 59 15.29 3.58 1.34
C ARG A 59 14.64 2.59 2.32
N ALA A 60 13.39 2.82 2.69
CA ALA A 60 12.63 1.90 3.54
C ALA A 60 12.54 0.50 2.90
N LEU A 61 12.24 0.42 1.60
CA LEU A 61 12.21 -0.86 0.87
C LEU A 61 13.58 -1.56 0.83
N HIS A 62 14.65 -0.82 0.56
CA HIS A 62 16.02 -1.35 0.59
C HIS A 62 16.36 -1.95 1.97
N LEU A 63 16.01 -1.25 3.07
CA LEU A 63 16.19 -1.77 4.44
C LEU A 63 15.37 -3.03 4.71
N LEU A 64 14.21 -3.17 4.05
CA LEU A 64 13.37 -4.38 4.09
C LEU A 64 13.85 -5.48 3.13
N LYS A 65 15.08 -5.38 2.61
CA LYS A 65 15.68 -6.33 1.64
C LYS A 65 14.94 -6.45 0.31
N ARG A 66 14.14 -5.45 -0.08
CA ARG A 66 13.44 -5.43 -1.37
C ARG A 66 13.86 -4.18 -2.14
N ASN A 67 14.68 -4.35 -3.16
CA ASN A 67 15.22 -3.22 -3.91
C ASN A 67 14.18 -2.70 -4.91
N PHE A 68 14.01 -1.38 -4.94
CA PHE A 68 13.20 -0.70 -5.95
C PHE A 68 14.13 0.13 -6.85
N PRO A 69 14.05 0.00 -8.18
CA PRO A 69 15.00 0.61 -9.09
C PRO A 69 14.92 2.15 -9.07
N TRP A 70 16.08 2.77 -9.33
CA TRP A 70 16.21 4.22 -9.48
C TRP A 70 16.09 4.67 -10.93
N THR A 71 16.54 3.84 -11.86
CA THR A 71 16.58 4.12 -13.30
C THR A 71 15.47 3.40 -14.05
N TRP A 72 15.06 3.95 -15.20
CA TRP A 72 14.03 3.36 -16.04
C TRP A 72 14.46 2.02 -16.66
N LEU A 73 15.74 1.84 -16.99
CA LEU A 73 16.30 0.53 -17.39
C LEU A 73 16.15 -0.49 -16.27
N GLY A 74 16.47 -0.10 -15.03
CA GLY A 74 16.26 -0.95 -13.85
C GLY A 74 14.79 -1.37 -13.67
N VAL A 75 13.83 -0.50 -14.05
CA VAL A 75 12.41 -0.85 -14.03
C VAL A 75 12.10 -1.98 -15.02
N ILE A 76 12.64 -1.92 -16.23
CA ILE A 76 12.41 -2.95 -17.25
C ILE A 76 12.98 -4.29 -16.79
N PHE A 77 14.24 -4.30 -16.34
CA PHE A 77 14.88 -5.50 -15.81
C PHE A 77 14.12 -6.07 -14.61
N GLN A 78 13.77 -5.24 -13.62
CA GLN A 78 13.02 -5.70 -12.45
C GLN A 78 11.63 -6.22 -12.84
N THR A 79 10.95 -5.59 -13.80
CA THR A 79 9.65 -6.07 -14.31
C THR A 79 9.79 -7.45 -14.94
N PHE A 80 10.85 -7.68 -15.71
CA PHE A 80 11.13 -8.98 -16.30
C PHE A 80 11.42 -10.03 -15.21
N LEU A 81 12.29 -9.71 -14.25
CA LEU A 81 12.61 -10.60 -13.12
C LEU A 81 11.36 -10.95 -12.31
N GLU A 82 10.51 -9.98 -11.97
CA GLU A 82 9.27 -10.23 -11.20
C GLU A 82 8.24 -11.06 -11.99
N LYS A 83 8.24 -10.98 -13.33
CA LYS A 83 7.42 -11.85 -14.18
C LYS A 83 7.98 -13.27 -14.27
N CYS A 84 9.29 -13.41 -14.44
CA CYS A 84 9.95 -14.72 -14.55
C CYS A 84 9.97 -15.45 -13.20
N TRP A 85 10.29 -14.75 -12.13
CA TRP A 85 10.38 -15.32 -10.78
C TRP A 85 9.01 -15.81 -10.31
N TYR A 86 7.93 -15.09 -10.63
CA TYR A 86 6.55 -15.51 -10.36
C TYR A 86 6.23 -16.92 -10.91
N SER A 87 6.77 -17.28 -12.08
CA SER A 87 6.58 -18.61 -12.67
C SER A 87 7.36 -19.71 -11.94
N CYS A 88 8.47 -19.37 -11.28
CA CYS A 88 9.35 -20.31 -10.59
C CYS A 88 9.03 -20.47 -9.09
N SER A 89 8.48 -19.45 -8.43
CA SER A 89 8.24 -19.43 -6.97
C SER A 89 6.98 -20.18 -6.52
N LEU A 90 6.12 -20.62 -7.44
CA LEU A 90 4.86 -21.31 -7.13
C LEU A 90 5.08 -22.71 -6.51
N SER A 91 6.31 -23.21 -6.49
CA SER A 91 6.66 -24.61 -6.19
C SER A 91 7.28 -24.88 -4.81
N GLN A 92 7.36 -23.89 -3.90
CA GLN A 92 8.01 -24.12 -2.59
C GLN A 92 7.02 -24.26 -1.41
N PRO A 93 7.08 -25.37 -0.64
CA PRO A 93 6.27 -25.56 0.56
C PRO A 93 6.77 -24.69 1.73
N ARG A 94 5.82 -24.21 2.53
CA ARG A 94 5.99 -23.23 3.61
C ARG A 94 6.46 -23.90 4.90
N ASN A 95 7.72 -23.70 5.28
CA ASN A 95 8.26 -24.20 6.55
C ASN A 95 8.18 -23.17 7.71
N ASN A 96 7.98 -23.70 8.92
CA ASN A 96 8.08 -23.13 10.28
C ASN A 96 7.16 -21.95 10.70
N PRO A 97 6.26 -22.13 11.69
CA PRO A 97 5.26 -21.13 12.09
C PRO A 97 5.80 -19.89 12.84
N SER A 98 6.98 -19.95 13.47
CA SER A 98 7.53 -18.83 14.26
C SER A 98 8.28 -17.78 13.41
N GLU A 99 9.05 -18.21 12.40
CA GLU A 99 9.69 -17.31 11.42
C GLU A 99 8.66 -16.59 10.53
N ASN A 100 7.52 -17.24 10.31
CA ASN A 100 6.43 -16.70 9.51
C ASN A 100 5.87 -15.38 10.04
N LYS A 101 5.81 -15.15 11.37
CA LYS A 101 5.25 -13.89 11.92
C LYS A 101 6.15 -12.68 11.66
N LYS A 102 7.45 -12.81 11.85
CA LYS A 102 8.42 -11.74 11.53
C LYS A 102 8.48 -11.49 10.04
N LYS A 103 8.51 -12.55 9.23
CA LYS A 103 8.45 -12.46 7.76
C LYS A 103 7.17 -11.77 7.30
N LEU A 104 6.04 -12.06 7.94
CA LEU A 104 4.75 -11.43 7.64
C LEU A 104 4.77 -9.92 7.91
N ALA A 105 5.29 -9.49 9.06
CA ALA A 105 5.42 -8.08 9.40
C ALA A 105 6.32 -7.33 8.38
N VAL A 106 7.42 -7.95 7.96
CA VAL A 106 8.30 -7.41 6.91
C VAL A 106 7.56 -7.31 5.57
N LEU A 107 6.85 -8.36 5.15
CA LEU A 107 6.06 -8.36 3.92
C LEU A 107 4.97 -7.29 3.93
N GLN A 108 4.26 -7.14 5.05
CA GLN A 108 3.27 -6.10 5.24
C GLN A 108 3.88 -4.71 5.10
N GLN A 109 5.02 -4.46 5.75
CA GLN A 109 5.71 -3.17 5.64
C GLN A 109 6.22 -2.90 4.22
N GLN A 110 6.68 -3.93 3.50
CA GLN A 110 7.03 -3.82 2.09
C GLN A 110 5.82 -3.42 1.24
N MET A 111 4.65 -4.03 1.47
CA MET A 111 3.42 -3.68 0.76
C MET A 111 3.00 -2.23 1.01
N HIS A 112 3.10 -1.75 2.25
CA HIS A 112 2.81 -0.35 2.58
C HIS A 112 3.75 0.62 1.85
N CYS A 113 5.06 0.32 1.83
CA CYS A 113 6.02 1.13 1.09
C CYS A 113 5.79 1.11 -0.43
N LEU A 114 5.45 -0.06 -1.00
CA LEU A 114 5.13 -0.20 -2.42
C LEU A 114 3.84 0.56 -2.79
N SER A 115 2.81 0.48 -1.93
CA SER A 115 1.57 1.24 -2.10
C SER A 115 1.82 2.74 -2.12
N LEU A 116 2.65 3.24 -1.19
CA LEU A 116 3.04 4.65 -1.13
C LEU A 116 3.84 5.08 -2.37
N LEU A 117 4.80 4.26 -2.81
CA LEU A 117 5.55 4.55 -4.04
C LEU A 117 4.62 4.61 -5.26
N ARG A 118 3.68 3.68 -5.36
CA ARG A 118 2.69 3.68 -6.44
C ARG A 118 1.89 4.99 -6.46
N GLN A 119 1.40 5.45 -5.31
CA GLN A 119 0.70 6.74 -5.18
C GLN A 119 1.59 7.92 -5.60
N LEU A 120 2.84 7.96 -5.12
CA LEU A 120 3.80 9.00 -5.46
C LEU A 120 4.14 9.06 -6.96
N TYR A 121 4.10 7.93 -7.66
CA TYR A 121 4.32 7.88 -9.10
C TYR A 121 3.05 8.08 -9.92
N SER A 122 1.86 7.74 -9.41
CA SER A 122 0.60 7.99 -10.12
C SER A 122 0.24 9.47 -10.18
N LEU A 123 0.73 10.28 -9.25
CA LEU A 123 0.55 11.74 -9.26
C LEU A 123 1.35 12.46 -10.35
N GLU A 124 2.39 11.82 -10.87
CA GLU A 124 3.17 12.38 -11.97
C GLU A 124 2.65 11.85 -13.30
N ALA A 125 2.25 12.74 -14.22
CA ALA A 125 1.71 12.38 -15.53
C ALA A 125 2.77 11.90 -16.55
N THR A 126 4.01 11.62 -16.13
CA THR A 126 5.09 11.24 -17.05
C THR A 126 5.01 9.76 -17.48
N ALA A 127 5.50 9.44 -18.68
CA ALA A 127 5.55 8.05 -19.14
C ALA A 127 6.47 7.16 -18.29
N SER A 128 7.55 7.73 -17.72
CA SER A 128 8.48 7.01 -16.85
C SER A 128 7.86 6.72 -15.48
N SER A 129 7.18 7.70 -14.85
CA SER A 129 6.46 7.50 -13.59
C SER A 129 5.40 6.41 -13.69
N ARG A 130 4.66 6.34 -14.81
CA ARG A 130 3.71 5.25 -15.08
C ARG A 130 4.38 3.87 -15.04
N ARG A 131 5.58 3.71 -15.63
CA ARG A 131 6.34 2.44 -15.57
C ARG A 131 6.75 2.09 -14.13
N PHE A 132 7.19 3.06 -13.34
CA PHE A 132 7.50 2.85 -11.92
C PHE A 132 6.26 2.44 -11.11
N ALA A 133 5.11 3.09 -11.34
CA ALA A 133 3.85 2.75 -10.69
C ALA A 133 3.38 1.33 -11.06
N CYS A 134 3.51 0.94 -12.33
CA CYS A 134 3.24 -0.42 -12.80
C CYS A 134 4.16 -1.45 -12.13
N LEU A 135 5.46 -1.15 -11.96
CA LEU A 135 6.37 -2.04 -11.26
C LEU A 135 6.00 -2.19 -9.78
N ALA A 136 5.71 -1.10 -9.08
CA ALA A 136 5.29 -1.15 -7.67
C ALA A 136 4.03 -2.02 -7.50
N THR A 137 3.08 -1.88 -8.42
CA THR A 137 1.85 -2.69 -8.53
C THR A 137 2.15 -4.18 -8.74
N LEU A 138 3.11 -4.52 -9.62
CA LEU A 138 3.52 -5.90 -9.89
C LEU A 138 4.19 -6.53 -8.67
N MET A 139 5.12 -5.81 -8.04
CA MET A 139 5.80 -6.27 -6.83
C MET A 139 4.80 -6.50 -5.68
N GLN A 140 3.82 -5.61 -5.53
CA GLN A 140 2.76 -5.74 -4.53
C GLN A 140 1.89 -6.97 -4.80
N LYS A 141 1.49 -7.22 -6.06
CA LYS A 141 0.72 -8.42 -6.46
C LYS A 141 1.47 -9.72 -6.11
N ASN A 142 2.78 -9.74 -6.31
CA ASN A 142 3.61 -10.91 -5.99
C ASN A 142 3.68 -11.13 -4.47
N SER A 143 3.84 -10.05 -3.68
CA SER A 143 3.85 -10.13 -2.21
C SER A 143 2.52 -10.57 -1.59
N VAL A 144 1.38 -10.18 -2.17
CA VAL A 144 0.05 -10.51 -1.65
C VAL A 144 -0.21 -12.02 -1.63
N LYS A 145 0.33 -12.75 -2.61
CA LYS A 145 0.17 -14.21 -2.69
C LYS A 145 0.91 -14.96 -1.59
N GLU A 146 1.90 -14.32 -0.98
CA GLU A 146 2.64 -14.87 0.17
C GLU A 146 1.93 -14.61 1.51
N LEU A 147 0.86 -13.80 1.51
CA LEU A 147 0.17 -13.36 2.71
C LEU A 147 -1.01 -14.29 3.06
N PRO A 148 -1.12 -14.78 4.31
CA PRO A 148 -2.25 -15.61 4.74
C PRO A 148 -3.53 -14.81 5.06
N GLY A 149 -3.47 -13.48 5.18
CA GLY A 149 -4.59 -12.65 5.61
C GLY A 149 -5.55 -12.28 4.47
N GLU A 150 -6.67 -12.98 4.36
CA GLU A 150 -7.64 -12.81 3.26
C GLU A 150 -8.20 -11.37 3.19
N ALA A 151 -8.41 -10.68 4.32
CA ALA A 151 -8.89 -9.29 4.31
C ALA A 151 -7.89 -8.30 3.68
N GLN A 152 -6.60 -8.47 3.96
CA GLN A 152 -5.53 -7.64 3.40
C GLN A 152 -5.27 -7.96 1.92
N VAL A 153 -5.52 -9.20 1.51
CA VAL A 153 -5.53 -9.63 0.10
C VAL A 153 -6.64 -8.89 -0.66
N VAL A 154 -7.86 -8.83 -0.11
CA VAL A 154 -8.99 -8.10 -0.71
C VAL A 154 -8.68 -6.62 -0.86
N SER A 155 -8.24 -5.94 0.20
CA SER A 155 -7.92 -4.51 0.14
C SER A 155 -6.84 -4.21 -0.90
N THR A 156 -5.87 -5.11 -1.06
CA THR A 156 -4.82 -4.94 -2.06
C THR A 156 -5.35 -5.12 -3.48
N TYR A 157 -6.19 -6.12 -3.76
CA TYR A 157 -6.79 -6.27 -5.08
C TYR A 157 -7.70 -5.11 -5.45
N VAL A 158 -8.45 -4.55 -4.50
CA VAL A 158 -9.21 -3.31 -4.69
C VAL A 158 -8.29 -2.17 -5.12
N ALA A 159 -7.18 -1.99 -4.40
CA ALA A 159 -6.21 -0.95 -4.71
C ALA A 159 -5.57 -1.17 -6.10
N LEU A 160 -5.32 -2.42 -6.51
CA LEU A 160 -4.80 -2.78 -7.84
C LEU A 160 -5.84 -2.54 -8.96
N SER A 161 -7.12 -2.76 -8.69
CA SER A 161 -8.21 -2.52 -9.65
C SER A 161 -8.36 -1.02 -9.93
N GLN A 162 -8.38 -0.18 -8.89
CA GLN A 162 -8.43 1.28 -9.01
C GLN A 162 -7.24 1.84 -9.79
N PHE A 163 -6.04 1.29 -9.55
CA PHE A 163 -4.86 1.69 -10.32
C PHE A 163 -5.01 1.34 -11.81
N SER A 164 -5.42 0.11 -12.11
CA SER A 164 -5.63 -0.34 -13.50
C SER A 164 -6.71 0.49 -14.21
N GLN A 165 -7.76 0.88 -13.49
CA GLN A 165 -8.78 1.79 -13.98
C GLN A 165 -8.19 3.16 -14.35
N ASN A 166 -7.38 3.76 -13.45
CA ASN A 166 -6.73 5.05 -13.69
C ASN A 166 -5.72 5.02 -14.85
N VAL A 167 -5.08 3.87 -15.09
CA VAL A 167 -4.18 3.68 -16.25
C VAL A 167 -4.95 3.43 -17.55
N GLY A 168 -6.24 3.10 -17.49
CA GLY A 168 -7.05 2.75 -18.65
C GLY A 168 -6.88 1.29 -19.13
N ASP A 169 -6.31 0.42 -18.30
CA ASP A 169 -6.13 -1.00 -18.62
C ASP A 169 -7.37 -1.80 -18.18
N LYS A 170 -8.35 -1.89 -19.09
CA LYS A 170 -9.66 -2.49 -18.82
C LYS A 170 -9.57 -3.97 -18.44
N GLU A 171 -8.73 -4.73 -19.13
CA GLU A 171 -8.59 -6.18 -18.88
C GLU A 171 -8.03 -6.44 -17.49
N LYS A 172 -6.93 -5.77 -17.11
CA LYS A 172 -6.35 -5.94 -15.77
C LYS A 172 -7.28 -5.43 -14.68
N TRP A 173 -7.97 -4.31 -14.92
CA TRP A 173 -8.93 -3.78 -13.97
C TRP A 173 -10.04 -4.81 -13.67
N LEU A 174 -10.71 -5.35 -14.70
CA LEU A 174 -11.78 -6.34 -14.51
C LEU A 174 -11.28 -7.62 -13.82
N TYR A 175 -10.09 -8.09 -14.19
CA TYR A 175 -9.46 -9.25 -13.56
C TYR A 175 -9.23 -9.04 -12.05
N HIS A 176 -8.70 -7.88 -11.66
CA HIS A 176 -8.46 -7.54 -10.25
C HIS A 176 -9.75 -7.31 -9.47
N GLU A 177 -10.76 -6.70 -10.10
CA GLU A 177 -12.10 -6.53 -9.54
C GLU A 177 -12.74 -7.89 -9.22
N GLN A 178 -12.70 -8.85 -10.16
CA GLN A 178 -13.24 -10.18 -9.97
C GLN A 178 -12.54 -10.95 -8.85
N LEU A 179 -11.20 -10.89 -8.79
CA LEU A 179 -10.44 -11.51 -7.70
C LEU A 179 -10.79 -10.91 -6.33
N ALA A 180 -10.96 -9.59 -6.24
CA ALA A 180 -11.34 -8.94 -4.99
C ALA A 180 -12.72 -9.41 -4.52
N ILE A 181 -13.69 -9.55 -5.43
CA ILE A 181 -15.02 -10.09 -5.14
C ILE A 181 -14.93 -11.53 -4.65
N GLN A 182 -14.21 -12.39 -5.38
CA GLN A 182 -14.02 -13.80 -5.01
C GLN A 182 -13.34 -13.97 -3.65
N LYS A 183 -12.37 -13.12 -3.31
CA LYS A 183 -11.69 -13.18 -2.01
C LYS A 183 -12.53 -12.57 -0.89
N SER A 184 -13.35 -11.55 -1.18
CA SER A 184 -14.22 -10.92 -0.20
C SER A 184 -15.29 -11.86 0.34
N SER A 185 -15.76 -12.81 -0.48
CA SER A 185 -16.77 -13.78 -0.05
C SER A 185 -16.27 -14.73 1.04
N LEU A 186 -14.95 -14.89 1.16
CA LEU A 186 -14.31 -15.71 2.19
C LEU A 186 -14.09 -14.93 3.50
N CYS A 187 -14.27 -13.61 3.49
CA CYS A 187 -13.88 -12.71 4.59
C CYS A 187 -15.03 -12.19 5.45
N TRP A 188 -16.28 -12.59 5.23
CA TRP A 188 -17.44 -11.95 5.88
C TRP A 188 -17.52 -12.07 7.40
N PHE A 189 -16.78 -13.00 8.01
CA PHE A 189 -16.88 -13.30 9.44
C PHE A 189 -15.96 -12.47 10.33
N SER A 190 -14.96 -11.78 9.78
CA SER A 190 -14.03 -10.98 10.57
C SER A 190 -14.31 -9.48 10.45
N ARG A 191 -14.02 -8.71 11.53
CA ARG A 191 -14.15 -7.24 11.51
C ARG A 191 -13.30 -6.62 10.40
N GLU A 192 -12.08 -7.10 10.23
CA GLU A 192 -11.15 -6.67 9.17
C GLU A 192 -11.69 -7.03 7.78
N GLY A 193 -12.29 -8.21 7.64
CA GLY A 193 -12.93 -8.65 6.41
C GLY A 193 -14.16 -7.82 6.05
N LEU A 194 -14.99 -7.45 7.03
CA LEU A 194 -16.10 -6.52 6.80
C LEU A 194 -15.63 -5.14 6.36
N LEU A 195 -14.53 -4.62 6.92
CA LEU A 195 -13.91 -3.36 6.47
C LEU A 195 -13.38 -3.48 5.04
N ALA A 196 -12.70 -4.58 4.71
CA ALA A 196 -12.18 -4.83 3.37
C ALA A 196 -13.33 -4.96 2.34
N THR A 197 -14.43 -5.62 2.72
CA THR A 197 -15.64 -5.71 1.89
C THR A 197 -16.31 -4.35 1.73
N ALA A 198 -16.39 -3.53 2.77
CA ALA A 198 -16.91 -2.16 2.65
C ALA A 198 -16.06 -1.33 1.68
N GLN A 199 -14.73 -1.40 1.79
CA GLN A 199 -13.81 -0.76 0.85
C GLN A 199 -14.00 -1.24 -0.60
N LEU A 200 -14.18 -2.55 -0.79
CA LEU A 200 -14.51 -3.12 -2.10
C LEU A 200 -15.83 -2.56 -2.65
N MET A 201 -16.89 -2.54 -1.84
CA MET A 201 -18.20 -2.01 -2.25
C MET A 201 -18.12 -0.53 -2.62
N GLN A 202 -17.37 0.28 -1.85
CA GLN A 202 -17.13 1.69 -2.15
C GLN A 202 -16.39 1.85 -3.49
N ALA A 203 -15.33 1.07 -3.72
CA ALA A 203 -14.58 1.11 -4.98
C ALA A 203 -15.47 0.72 -6.17
N LEU A 204 -16.23 -0.37 -6.05
CA LEU A 204 -17.18 -0.81 -7.06
C LEU A 204 -18.24 0.26 -7.33
N ALA A 205 -18.81 0.87 -6.29
CA ALA A 205 -19.82 1.93 -6.45
C ALA A 205 -19.26 3.10 -7.27
N TYR A 206 -18.06 3.57 -6.95
CA TYR A 206 -17.38 4.64 -7.68
C TYR A 206 -17.14 4.24 -9.14
N THR A 207 -16.58 3.05 -9.37
CA THR A 207 -16.30 2.57 -10.72
C THR A 207 -17.57 2.44 -11.56
N LYS A 208 -18.66 1.93 -11.00
CA LYS A 208 -19.94 1.77 -11.70
C LYS A 208 -20.61 3.12 -11.97
N LEU A 209 -20.41 4.11 -11.10
CA LEU A 209 -20.79 5.50 -11.35
C LEU A 209 -20.06 6.07 -12.58
N CYS A 210 -18.73 5.89 -12.64
CA CYS A 210 -17.92 6.36 -13.78
C CYS A 210 -18.30 5.72 -15.12
N LEU A 211 -18.92 4.53 -15.10
CA LEU A 211 -19.43 3.85 -16.29
C LEU A 211 -20.86 4.25 -16.67
N GLY A 212 -21.49 5.15 -15.90
CA GLY A 212 -22.88 5.58 -16.12
C GLY A 212 -23.94 4.67 -15.50
N HIS A 213 -23.55 3.65 -14.72
CA HIS A 213 -24.49 2.72 -14.08
C HIS A 213 -24.91 3.25 -12.69
N LEU A 214 -25.68 4.36 -12.69
CA LEU A 214 -26.06 5.07 -11.47
C LEU A 214 -26.83 4.20 -10.48
N ASP A 215 -27.85 3.47 -10.93
CA ASP A 215 -28.67 2.62 -10.05
C ASP A 215 -27.85 1.55 -9.33
N PHE A 216 -26.87 0.97 -10.04
CA PHE A 216 -25.99 -0.04 -9.47
C PHE A 216 -24.99 0.58 -8.49
N SER A 217 -24.49 1.77 -8.78
CA SER A 217 -23.65 2.55 -7.87
C SER A 217 -24.37 2.85 -6.55
N ILE A 218 -25.62 3.33 -6.61
CA ILE A 218 -26.43 3.64 -5.42
C ILE A 218 -26.65 2.39 -4.56
N LYS A 219 -27.02 1.26 -5.19
CA LYS A 219 -27.20 -0.02 -4.48
C LYS A 219 -25.93 -0.45 -3.75
N LEU A 220 -24.78 -0.39 -4.42
CA LEU A 220 -23.49 -0.74 -3.81
C LEU A 220 -23.10 0.23 -2.68
N GLY A 221 -23.38 1.53 -2.84
CA GLY A 221 -23.17 2.55 -1.82
C GLY A 221 -23.96 2.27 -0.55
N LEU A 222 -25.23 1.89 -0.67
CA LEU A 222 -26.07 1.49 0.47
C LEU A 222 -25.54 0.23 1.18
N ILE A 223 -25.06 -0.76 0.41
CA ILE A 223 -24.43 -1.96 0.96
C ILE A 223 -23.13 -1.60 1.71
N CYS A 224 -22.33 -0.68 1.19
CA CYS A 224 -21.15 -0.17 1.88
C CYS A 224 -21.51 0.52 3.21
N VAL A 225 -22.55 1.35 3.24
CA VAL A 225 -22.98 2.05 4.46
C VAL A 225 -23.47 1.06 5.51
N SER A 226 -24.30 0.08 5.13
CA SER A 226 -24.82 -0.93 6.06
C SER A 226 -23.73 -1.85 6.62
N THR A 227 -22.72 -2.21 5.81
CA THR A 227 -21.57 -2.98 6.27
C THR A 227 -20.67 -2.18 7.21
N CYS A 228 -20.44 -0.89 6.94
CA CYS A 228 -19.74 0.02 7.86
C CYS A 228 -20.48 0.19 9.19
N TRP A 229 -21.81 0.28 9.16
CA TRP A 229 -22.66 0.30 10.36
C TRP A 229 -22.44 -0.95 11.23
N ARG A 230 -22.41 -2.13 10.60
CA ARG A 230 -22.19 -3.41 11.29
C ARG A 230 -20.82 -3.49 11.98
N VAL A 231 -19.81 -2.78 11.46
CA VAL A 231 -18.44 -2.77 12.01
C VAL A 231 -18.26 -1.80 13.18
N ASN A 232 -18.89 -0.62 13.15
CA ASN A 232 -18.60 0.47 14.08
C ASN A 232 -19.78 0.88 14.99
N GLY A 233 -20.98 0.32 14.80
CA GLY A 233 -22.17 0.79 15.52
C GLY A 233 -22.43 2.29 15.29
N CYS A 234 -23.03 2.97 16.28
CA CYS A 234 -23.51 4.35 16.16
C CYS A 234 -22.43 5.45 16.00
N SER A 235 -21.13 5.14 15.91
CA SER A 235 -20.07 6.14 15.73
C SER A 235 -19.86 6.53 14.25
N PHE A 236 -20.96 6.84 13.55
CA PHE A 236 -21.03 7.01 12.10
C PHE A 236 -20.30 8.25 11.51
N PRO A 237 -20.29 9.44 12.16
CA PRO A 237 -19.73 10.64 11.50
C PRO A 237 -18.20 10.61 11.32
N ARG A 238 -17.47 9.89 12.19
CA ARG A 238 -15.99 9.92 12.18
C ARG A 238 -15.38 9.01 11.11
N VAL A 239 -16.11 7.97 10.71
CA VAL A 239 -15.67 6.94 9.77
C VAL A 239 -15.88 7.40 8.32
N MET A 240 -16.97 8.12 8.03
CA MET A 240 -17.17 8.76 6.73
C MET A 240 -16.07 9.79 6.44
N MET A 241 -15.66 10.59 7.43
CA MET A 241 -14.55 11.57 7.27
C MET A 241 -13.18 10.89 7.12
N SER A 242 -12.97 9.71 7.72
CA SER A 242 -11.75 8.92 7.57
C SER A 242 -11.69 8.12 6.25
N LEU A 243 -12.84 7.67 5.73
CA LEU A 243 -12.97 6.98 4.44
C LEU A 243 -13.15 7.94 3.25
N ALA A 244 -13.47 9.21 3.51
CA ALA A 244 -13.35 10.31 2.56
C ALA A 244 -11.89 10.79 2.40
N ARG A 245 -10.99 10.42 3.31
CA ARG A 245 -9.57 10.78 3.22
C ARG A 245 -8.82 10.19 2.02
N PRO A 246 -9.11 8.99 1.50
CA PRO A 246 -8.62 8.59 0.19
C PRO A 246 -9.29 9.34 -0.98
N ALA A 247 -10.50 9.90 -0.81
CA ALA A 247 -11.15 10.70 -1.86
C ALA A 247 -10.52 12.10 -1.98
N SER A 248 -10.03 12.69 -0.88
CA SER A 248 -9.28 13.96 -0.92
C SER A 248 -7.86 13.84 -1.51
N ILE A 249 -7.35 12.61 -1.68
CA ILE A 249 -6.06 12.33 -2.34
C ILE A 249 -6.27 11.90 -3.81
N LEU A 250 -7.53 11.66 -4.23
CA LEU A 250 -7.93 11.33 -5.61
C LEU A 250 -8.52 12.51 -6.39
N LEU A 251 -8.67 13.68 -5.76
CA LEU A 251 -9.15 14.93 -6.37
C LEU A 251 -8.08 16.03 -6.47
N ALA A 252 -6.79 15.64 -6.49
CA ALA A 252 -5.67 16.52 -6.84
C ALA A 252 -4.83 15.89 -7.95
#